data_AF-A0A6G3PR07-F1
#
_entry.id   AF-A0A6G3PR07-F1
#
_cell.length_a   1.000
_cell.length_b   1.000
_cell.length_c   1.000
_cell.angle_alpha   90.00
_cell.angle_beta   90.00
_cell.angle_gamma   90.00
#
_symmetry.space_group_name_H-M   'P 1'
#
loop_
_entity.id
_entity.type
_entity.pdbx_description
1 polymer ?
#
loop_
_entity_poly.entity_id
_entity_poly.type
_entity_poly.pdbx_seq_one_letter_code
_entity_poly.pdbx_strand_id
1 'polypeptide(L)'
;ALVGAGPAAADEPGRHHGGAAAVLDGLKTFDSAVLRVKGRNGEPDRTQEVAAGLFEMTVDGGGKLKTYCIDLHNPTQDQAKYLETPWAETSLNSNRDAGRIRWILQHSYPQVDDLAALAKAAGTGPLTDRTAAAGTQVAIWRYSDGADITARDKQAEKLADWLHRSARTVKEPRPSLTLEPAAVSGRAGERLGPVTVRT
;
A
#
# COMPACT_ATOMS: atom_id res chain seq x y z
N ALA A 1 33.02 45.57 -3.36
CA ALA A 1 32.46 44.47 -2.55
C ALA A 1 31.69 43.55 -3.49
N LEU A 2 32.06 42.26 -3.53
CA LEU A 2 31.45 41.23 -4.38
C LEU A 2 30.17 40.70 -3.72
N VAL A 3 29.06 40.68 -4.44
CA VAL A 3 27.84 39.97 -4.04
C VAL A 3 27.81 38.64 -4.78
N GLY A 4 28.14 37.55 -4.09
CA GLY A 4 28.02 36.20 -4.62
C GLY A 4 26.59 35.68 -4.45
N ALA A 5 25.88 35.49 -5.56
CA ALA A 5 24.66 34.69 -5.57
C ALA A 5 25.09 33.22 -5.44
N GLY A 6 24.76 32.60 -4.30
CA GLY A 6 24.96 31.17 -4.12
C GLY A 6 24.08 30.38 -5.09
N PRO A 7 24.54 29.23 -5.62
CA PRO A 7 23.69 28.37 -6.41
C PRO A 7 22.53 27.90 -5.54
N ALA A 8 21.31 27.97 -6.06
CA ALA A 8 20.22 27.17 -5.50
C ALA A 8 20.66 25.71 -5.60
N ALA A 9 20.69 25.00 -4.48
CA ALA A 9 20.91 23.56 -4.47
C ALA A 9 19.78 22.91 -5.27
N ALA A 10 20.10 22.47 -6.49
CA ALA A 10 19.29 21.48 -7.17
C ALA A 10 19.45 20.17 -6.38
N ASP A 11 18.33 19.52 -6.07
CA ASP A 11 18.33 18.12 -5.64
C ASP A 11 19.26 17.32 -6.57
N GLU A 12 20.07 16.45 -5.97
CA GLU A 12 21.01 15.58 -6.67
C GLU A 12 20.34 14.89 -7.87
N PRO A 13 21.08 14.58 -8.95
CA PRO A 13 20.57 13.75 -10.04
C PRO A 13 20.55 12.29 -9.59
N GLY A 14 19.82 11.99 -8.52
CA GLY A 14 19.33 10.65 -8.22
C GLY A 14 18.18 10.35 -9.17
N ARG A 15 18.12 9.11 -9.67
CA ARG A 15 17.06 8.57 -10.54
C ARG A 15 15.73 9.30 -10.35
N HIS A 16 15.23 9.96 -11.39
CA HIS A 16 13.88 10.52 -11.40
C HIS A 16 12.88 9.37 -11.26
N HIS A 17 12.49 9.06 -10.03
CA HIS A 17 11.37 8.17 -9.72
C HIS A 17 10.09 8.95 -10.02
N GLY A 18 9.54 8.78 -11.23
CA GLY A 18 8.23 9.29 -11.58
C GLY A 18 7.17 8.53 -10.79
N GLY A 19 6.80 9.04 -9.61
CA GLY A 19 5.84 8.44 -8.70
C GLY A 19 5.44 9.42 -7.60
N ALA A 20 4.31 9.16 -6.93
CA ALA A 20 3.86 9.97 -5.81
C ALA A 20 4.80 9.83 -4.61
N ALA A 21 5.04 10.94 -3.92
CA ALA A 21 5.64 10.93 -2.59
C ALA A 21 4.57 11.27 -1.55
N ALA A 22 4.51 10.55 -0.44
CA ALA A 22 3.49 10.77 0.57
C ALA A 22 4.03 10.53 1.99
N VAL A 23 3.53 11.31 2.95
CA VAL A 23 3.81 11.14 4.38
C VAL A 23 2.73 10.26 5.00
N LEU A 24 3.13 9.27 5.80
CA LEU A 24 2.18 8.39 6.49
C LEU A 24 1.47 9.14 7.62
N ASP A 25 0.14 9.19 7.58
CA ASP A 25 -0.71 9.76 8.65
C ASP A 25 -1.05 8.71 9.74
N GLY A 26 -0.70 7.45 9.50
CA GLY A 26 -0.92 6.31 10.38
C GLY A 26 -2.15 5.48 10.03
N LEU A 27 -2.40 4.46 10.85
CA LEU A 27 -3.54 3.54 10.73
C LEU A 27 -4.83 4.23 11.19
N LYS A 28 -5.87 4.29 10.34
CA LYS A 28 -7.12 5.03 10.62
C LYS A 28 -8.34 4.15 10.78
N THR A 29 -8.49 3.15 9.92
CA THR A 29 -9.68 2.28 9.89
C THR A 29 -9.23 0.85 10.05
N PHE A 30 -9.38 0.30 11.25
CA PHE A 30 -8.82 -1.00 11.59
C PHE A 30 -9.64 -1.75 12.63
N ASP A 31 -9.37 -3.04 12.72
CA ASP A 31 -9.80 -3.93 13.80
C ASP A 31 -8.63 -4.86 14.18
N SER A 32 -8.82 -5.70 15.19
CA SER A 32 -7.78 -6.62 15.67
C SER A 32 -7.67 -7.89 14.80
N ALA A 33 -6.45 -8.38 14.65
CA ALA A 33 -6.13 -9.71 14.13
C ALA A 33 -5.17 -10.43 15.09
N VAL A 34 -5.13 -11.75 14.99
CA VAL A 34 -4.27 -12.61 15.79
C VAL A 34 -3.31 -13.33 14.87
N LEU A 35 -2.02 -13.00 15.00
CA LEU A 35 -0.91 -13.68 14.37
C LEU A 35 -0.49 -14.87 15.23
N ARG A 36 -0.40 -16.06 14.63
CA ARG A 36 0.20 -17.24 15.24
C ARG A 36 1.65 -17.33 14.76
N VAL A 37 2.57 -17.32 15.72
CA VAL A 37 4.01 -17.48 15.45
C VAL A 37 4.44 -18.84 15.97
N LYS A 38 4.94 -19.68 15.07
CA LYS A 38 5.47 -20.99 15.42
C LYS A 38 6.70 -20.85 16.30
N GLY A 39 6.73 -21.61 17.38
CA GLY A 39 7.91 -21.71 18.24
C GLY A 39 9.09 -22.31 17.47
N ARG A 40 10.31 -21.87 17.81
CA ARG A 40 11.55 -22.43 17.25
C ARG A 40 12.34 -23.12 18.36
N ASN A 41 13.12 -24.14 18.01
CA ASN A 41 14.04 -24.83 18.93
C ASN A 41 13.38 -25.35 20.23
N GLY A 42 12.14 -25.85 20.12
CA GLY A 42 11.39 -26.39 21.26
C GLY A 42 10.62 -25.36 22.09
N GLU A 43 10.65 -24.08 21.71
CA GLU A 43 9.74 -23.07 22.27
C GLU A 43 8.28 -23.37 21.89
N PRO A 44 7.31 -23.06 22.76
CA PRO A 44 5.89 -23.20 22.42
C PRO A 44 5.46 -22.18 21.35
N ASP A 45 4.42 -22.54 20.61
CA ASP A 45 3.73 -21.59 19.73
C ASP A 45 3.18 -20.41 20.53
N ARG A 46 3.24 -19.22 19.95
CA ARG A 46 2.76 -17.98 20.57
C ARG A 46 1.77 -17.26 19.67
N THR A 47 0.87 -16.53 20.29
CA THR A 47 -0.09 -15.66 19.59
C THR A 47 0.19 -14.21 19.91
N GLN A 48 0.13 -13.35 18.90
CA GLN A 48 0.26 -11.91 19.04
C GLN A 48 -0.98 -11.22 18.46
N GLU A 49 -1.56 -10.30 19.20
CA GLU A 49 -2.59 -9.41 18.68
C GLU A 49 -1.94 -8.25 17.93
N VAL A 50 -2.44 -7.98 16.72
CA VAL A 50 -1.96 -6.91 15.84
C VAL A 50 -3.15 -6.13 15.29
N ALA A 51 -2.97 -4.84 15.00
CA ALA A 51 -3.99 -4.03 14.35
C ALA A 51 -3.95 -4.25 12.83
N ALA A 52 -5.09 -4.57 12.23
CA ALA A 52 -5.23 -4.87 10.80
C ALA A 52 -6.19 -3.87 10.16
N GLY A 53 -5.74 -3.13 9.15
CA GLY A 53 -6.62 -2.20 8.45
C GLY A 53 -5.92 -1.21 7.54
N LEU A 54 -6.61 -0.11 7.31
CA LEU A 54 -6.28 0.89 6.31
C LEU A 54 -5.49 2.05 6.91
N PHE A 55 -4.35 2.32 6.30
CA PHE A 55 -3.53 3.50 6.57
C PHE A 55 -3.95 4.65 5.67
N GLU A 56 -3.74 5.87 6.15
CA GLU A 56 -3.84 7.07 5.33
C GLU A 56 -2.47 7.70 5.14
N MET A 57 -2.28 8.32 3.98
CA MET A 57 -1.06 9.05 3.65
C MET A 57 -1.42 10.37 2.96
N THR A 58 -0.69 11.44 3.28
CA THR A 58 -0.84 12.75 2.66
C THR A 58 0.18 12.91 1.54
N VAL A 59 -0.28 13.16 0.30
CA VAL A 59 0.59 13.25 -0.88
C VAL A 59 1.22 14.64 -1.01
N ASP A 60 2.51 14.69 -1.35
CA ASP A 60 3.20 15.91 -1.73
C ASP A 60 2.52 16.50 -2.98
N GLY A 61 1.90 17.67 -2.85
CA GLY A 61 1.11 18.28 -3.92
C GLY A 61 -0.41 18.13 -3.76
N GLY A 62 -0.85 17.44 -2.70
CA GLY A 62 -2.25 17.42 -2.25
C GLY A 62 -2.98 16.11 -2.51
N GLY A 63 -4.05 15.91 -1.74
CA GLY A 63 -4.82 14.67 -1.73
C GLY A 63 -4.33 13.67 -0.69
N LYS A 64 -5.08 12.57 -0.57
CA LYS A 64 -4.80 11.47 0.36
C LYS A 64 -4.80 10.13 -0.35
N LEU A 65 -3.94 9.24 0.10
CA LEU A 65 -3.95 7.83 -0.28
C LEU A 65 -4.47 6.99 0.87
N LYS A 66 -5.20 5.94 0.51
CA LYS A 66 -5.63 4.87 1.42
C LYS A 66 -4.83 3.62 1.07
N THR A 67 -4.06 3.09 2.02
CA THR A 67 -3.07 2.04 1.76
C THR A 67 -3.17 0.89 2.76
N TYR A 68 -2.66 -0.27 2.36
CA TYR A 68 -2.51 -1.46 3.21
C TYR A 68 -1.04 -1.82 3.32
N CYS A 69 -0.66 -2.41 4.46
CA CYS A 69 0.70 -2.89 4.67
C CYS A 69 0.90 -4.24 3.97
N ILE A 70 2.08 -4.46 3.38
CA ILE A 70 2.49 -5.74 2.78
C ILE A 70 3.62 -6.42 3.57
N ASP A 71 3.98 -5.87 4.73
CA ASP A 71 5.04 -6.41 5.57
C ASP A 71 4.55 -6.41 7.02
N LEU A 72 4.13 -7.58 7.48
CA LEU A 72 3.59 -7.76 8.82
C LEU A 72 4.67 -7.63 9.90
N HIS A 73 5.93 -7.89 9.55
CA HIS A 73 7.05 -7.96 10.49
C HIS A 73 7.86 -6.68 10.57
N ASN A 74 7.74 -5.80 9.57
CA ASN A 74 8.37 -4.50 9.54
C ASN A 74 7.32 -3.38 9.69
N PRO A 75 7.09 -2.87 10.91
CA PRO A 75 6.08 -1.86 11.13
C PRO A 75 6.38 -0.59 10.34
N THR A 76 5.33 -0.03 9.74
CA THR A 76 5.40 1.27 9.07
C THR A 76 5.84 2.35 10.05
N GLN A 77 6.65 3.30 9.58
CA GLN A 77 7.17 4.38 10.39
C GLN A 77 6.24 5.59 10.29
N ASP A 78 5.63 5.96 11.41
CA ASP A 78 4.75 7.12 11.46
C ASP A 78 5.51 8.40 11.09
N GLN A 79 4.87 9.29 10.34
CA GLN A 79 5.43 10.53 9.81
C GLN A 79 6.65 10.35 8.88
N ALA A 80 6.96 9.12 8.46
CA ALA A 80 7.97 8.89 7.44
C ALA A 80 7.42 9.21 6.05
N LYS A 81 8.32 9.69 5.18
CA LYS A 81 8.05 9.90 3.77
C LYS A 81 8.28 8.60 3.00
N TYR A 82 7.28 8.21 2.22
CA TYR A 82 7.31 7.04 1.34
C TYR A 82 7.27 7.49 -0.12
N LEU A 83 7.91 6.71 -0.97
CA LEU A 83 7.97 6.94 -2.42
C LEU A 83 7.28 5.79 -3.13
N GLU A 84 6.40 6.12 -4.07
CA GLU A 84 5.89 5.16 -5.03
C GLU A 84 7.05 4.63 -5.89
N THR A 85 7.15 3.32 -6.00
CA THR A 85 8.17 2.66 -6.82
C THR A 85 7.60 1.38 -7.45
N PRO A 86 8.10 0.95 -8.63
CA PRO A 86 7.65 -0.28 -9.25
C PRO A 86 7.88 -1.51 -8.37
N TRP A 87 7.07 -2.56 -8.55
CA TRP A 87 7.19 -3.81 -7.78
C TRP A 87 8.60 -4.40 -7.83
N ALA A 88 9.29 -4.26 -8.97
CA ALA A 88 10.65 -4.74 -9.20
C ALA A 88 11.69 -4.17 -8.21
N GLU A 89 11.41 -3.02 -7.60
CA GLU A 89 12.28 -2.32 -6.64
C GLU A 89 11.84 -2.55 -5.18
N THR A 90 10.89 -3.45 -4.93
CA THR A 90 10.35 -3.75 -3.60
C THR A 90 10.44 -5.23 -3.26
N SER A 91 10.02 -5.59 -2.04
CA SER A 91 9.83 -6.99 -1.62
C SER A 91 8.81 -7.75 -2.49
N LEU A 92 7.96 -7.05 -3.25
CA LEU A 92 7.00 -7.69 -4.17
C LEU A 92 7.66 -8.28 -5.42
N ASN A 93 8.88 -7.87 -5.80
CA ASN A 93 9.55 -8.36 -7.01
C ASN A 93 9.66 -9.89 -7.04
N SER A 94 10.04 -10.49 -5.90
CA SER A 94 10.17 -11.94 -5.74
C SER A 94 8.86 -12.62 -5.29
N ASN A 95 7.82 -11.85 -4.97
CA ASN A 95 6.56 -12.40 -4.50
C ASN A 95 5.69 -12.83 -5.69
N ARG A 96 5.56 -14.15 -5.88
CA ARG A 96 4.73 -14.75 -6.94
C ARG A 96 3.24 -14.44 -6.82
N ASP A 97 2.79 -14.04 -5.63
CA ASP A 97 1.41 -13.67 -5.31
C ASP A 97 1.16 -12.15 -5.34
N ALA A 98 2.12 -11.31 -5.75
CA ALA A 98 1.93 -9.86 -5.88
C ALA A 98 0.68 -9.50 -6.71
N GLY A 99 0.44 -10.26 -7.80
CA GLY A 99 -0.76 -10.09 -8.60
C GLY A 99 -2.06 -10.44 -7.87
N ARG A 100 -2.05 -11.36 -6.90
CA ARG A 100 -3.23 -11.69 -6.09
C ARG A 100 -3.52 -10.61 -5.05
N ILE A 101 -2.48 -10.02 -4.47
CA ILE A 101 -2.61 -8.85 -3.58
C ILE A 101 -3.29 -7.71 -4.34
N ARG A 102 -2.85 -7.41 -5.57
CA ARG A 102 -3.51 -6.40 -6.40
C ARG A 102 -4.97 -6.74 -6.68
N TRP A 103 -5.29 -8.01 -6.97
CA TRP A 103 -6.68 -8.40 -7.17
C TRP A 103 -7.53 -8.12 -5.92
N ILE A 104 -7.01 -8.41 -4.72
CA ILE A 104 -7.70 -8.11 -3.45
C ILE A 104 -8.00 -6.61 -3.34
N LEU A 105 -7.01 -5.76 -3.61
CA LEU A 105 -7.19 -4.30 -3.57
C LEU A 105 -8.29 -3.80 -4.52
N GLN A 106 -8.51 -4.49 -5.64
CA GLN A 106 -9.54 -4.14 -6.62
C GLN A 106 -10.94 -4.69 -6.29
N HIS A 107 -11.03 -5.71 -5.42
CA HIS A 107 -12.26 -6.46 -5.15
C HIS A 107 -12.68 -6.37 -3.68
N SER A 108 -12.12 -5.42 -2.93
CA SER A 108 -12.44 -5.21 -1.53
C SER A 108 -12.39 -3.73 -1.15
N TYR A 109 -12.63 -3.47 0.13
CA TYR A 109 -12.64 -2.13 0.67
C TYR A 109 -11.25 -1.47 0.55
N PRO A 110 -11.15 -0.16 0.26
CA PRO A 110 -12.23 0.79 -0.02
C PRO A 110 -12.62 0.90 -1.50
N GLN A 111 -12.01 0.14 -2.41
CA GLN A 111 -12.38 0.18 -3.84
C GLN A 111 -13.79 -0.35 -4.09
N VAL A 112 -14.20 -1.33 -3.29
CA VAL A 112 -15.59 -1.77 -3.15
C VAL A 112 -16.08 -1.28 -1.79
N ASP A 113 -16.78 -0.16 -1.78
CA ASP A 113 -17.30 0.51 -0.58
C ASP A 113 -18.78 0.23 -0.30
N ASP A 114 -19.52 -0.38 -1.25
CA ASP A 114 -20.81 -1.02 -0.98
C ASP A 114 -20.59 -2.27 -0.11
N LEU A 115 -20.55 -2.05 1.20
CA LEU A 115 -20.32 -3.10 2.18
C LEU A 115 -21.42 -4.16 2.22
N ALA A 116 -22.65 -3.82 1.83
CA ALA A 116 -23.74 -4.78 1.77
C ALA A 116 -23.55 -5.74 0.60
N ALA A 117 -23.16 -5.22 -0.58
CA ALA A 117 -22.81 -6.05 -1.73
C ALA A 117 -21.57 -6.90 -1.45
N LEU A 118 -20.52 -6.33 -0.86
CA LEU A 118 -19.30 -7.05 -0.49
C LEU A 118 -19.60 -8.19 0.51
N ALA A 119 -20.37 -7.90 1.56
CA ALA A 119 -20.79 -8.88 2.55
C ALA A 119 -21.58 -10.03 1.92
N LYS A 120 -22.47 -9.72 0.97
CA LYS A 120 -23.25 -10.73 0.23
C LYS A 120 -22.35 -11.61 -0.64
N ALA A 121 -21.40 -11.01 -1.37
CA ALA A 121 -20.47 -11.75 -2.22
C ALA A 121 -19.58 -12.70 -1.41
N ALA A 122 -19.12 -12.25 -0.24
CA ALA A 122 -18.23 -13.01 0.63
C ALA A 122 -18.94 -13.92 1.66
N GLY A 123 -20.26 -13.83 1.81
CA GLY A 123 -21.03 -14.66 2.74
C GLY A 123 -20.72 -14.38 4.22
N THR A 124 -20.32 -13.15 4.55
CA THR A 124 -19.76 -12.80 5.87
C THR A 124 -20.85 -12.55 6.91
N GLY A 125 -21.97 -11.94 6.50
CA GLY A 125 -22.84 -11.13 7.36
C GLY A 125 -22.45 -9.65 7.28
N PRO A 126 -23.20 -8.72 7.91
CA PRO A 126 -22.97 -7.29 7.76
C PRO A 126 -21.52 -6.88 8.06
N LEU A 127 -20.93 -6.09 7.16
CA LEU A 127 -19.60 -5.53 7.33
C LEU A 127 -19.70 -4.06 7.74
N THR A 128 -18.68 -3.61 8.47
CA THR A 128 -18.41 -2.20 8.74
C THR A 128 -17.09 -1.84 8.07
N ASP A 129 -16.80 -0.55 7.91
CA ASP A 129 -15.51 -0.09 7.38
C ASP A 129 -14.32 -0.73 8.11
N ARG A 130 -14.39 -0.85 9.44
CA ARG A 130 -13.34 -1.48 10.26
C ARG A 130 -13.18 -2.97 9.97
N THR A 131 -14.28 -3.73 9.94
CA THR A 131 -14.22 -5.17 9.69
C THR A 131 -13.88 -5.50 8.25
N ALA A 132 -14.33 -4.68 7.29
CA ALA A 132 -13.95 -4.79 5.88
C ALA A 132 -12.46 -4.47 5.69
N ALA A 133 -11.94 -3.40 6.31
CA ALA A 133 -10.54 -3.06 6.25
C ALA A 133 -9.65 -4.14 6.90
N ALA A 134 -10.04 -4.66 8.06
CA ALA A 134 -9.31 -5.72 8.75
C ALA A 134 -9.30 -7.03 7.93
N GLY A 135 -10.44 -7.46 7.40
CA GLY A 135 -10.53 -8.65 6.55
C GLY A 135 -9.68 -8.53 5.28
N THR A 136 -9.66 -7.34 4.68
CA THR A 136 -8.81 -7.03 3.51
C THR A 136 -7.32 -7.13 3.87
N GLN A 137 -6.89 -6.49 4.96
CA GLN A 137 -5.49 -6.50 5.41
C GLN A 137 -5.01 -7.92 5.76
N VAL A 138 -5.85 -8.73 6.42
CA VAL A 138 -5.54 -10.14 6.74
C VAL A 138 -5.37 -10.97 5.47
N ALA A 139 -6.24 -10.80 4.47
CA ALA A 139 -6.08 -11.49 3.18
C ALA A 139 -4.78 -11.11 2.45
N ILE A 140 -4.38 -9.84 2.54
CA ILE A 140 -3.11 -9.36 1.98
C ILE A 140 -1.93 -10.04 2.67
N TRP A 141 -1.88 -10.05 4.02
CA TRP A 141 -0.79 -10.68 4.78
C TRP A 141 -0.64 -12.19 4.54
N ARG A 142 -1.74 -12.89 4.22
CA ARG A 142 -1.68 -14.30 3.81
C ARG A 142 -0.93 -14.52 2.48
N TYR A 143 -0.85 -13.50 1.61
CA TYR A 143 -0.10 -13.55 0.36
C TYR A 143 1.24 -12.82 0.41
N SER A 144 1.34 -11.71 1.15
CA SER A 144 2.59 -10.96 1.23
C SER A 144 3.62 -11.66 2.12
N ASP A 145 3.17 -12.20 3.26
CA ASP A 145 4.03 -12.76 4.30
C ASP A 145 3.86 -14.29 4.46
N GLY A 146 2.81 -14.87 3.86
CA GLY A 146 2.43 -16.26 4.13
C GLY A 146 2.02 -16.49 5.59
N ALA A 147 1.54 -15.44 6.26
CA ALA A 147 1.30 -15.44 7.70
C ALA A 147 0.12 -16.35 8.10
N ASP A 148 0.29 -17.09 9.20
CA ASP A 148 -0.83 -17.72 9.94
C ASP A 148 -1.53 -16.64 10.77
N ILE A 149 -2.40 -15.89 10.11
CA ILE A 149 -3.10 -14.76 10.70
C ILE A 149 -4.61 -14.86 10.47
N THR A 150 -5.36 -14.56 11.53
CA THR A 150 -6.83 -14.58 11.53
C THR A 150 -7.37 -13.27 12.08
N ALA A 151 -8.37 -12.68 11.43
CA ALA A 151 -9.09 -11.55 11.98
C ALA A 151 -9.84 -11.98 13.25
N ARG A 152 -9.92 -11.08 14.24
CA ARG A 152 -10.61 -11.37 15.51
C ARG A 152 -12.13 -11.35 15.32
N ASP A 153 -12.63 -10.43 14.50
CA ASP A 153 -14.02 -10.37 14.10
C ASP A 153 -14.35 -11.48 13.09
N LYS A 154 -15.50 -12.15 13.29
CA LYS A 154 -15.88 -13.32 12.49
C LYS A 154 -16.25 -12.96 11.05
N GLN A 155 -16.80 -11.77 10.83
CA GLN A 155 -17.21 -11.29 9.52
C GLN A 155 -15.98 -10.84 8.73
N ALA A 156 -15.05 -10.14 9.38
CA ALA A 156 -13.74 -9.82 8.83
C ALA A 156 -12.96 -11.08 8.43
N GLU A 157 -12.97 -12.12 9.27
CA GLU A 157 -12.29 -13.38 8.97
C GLU A 157 -12.89 -14.09 7.76
N LYS A 158 -14.22 -14.16 7.67
CA LYS A 158 -14.89 -14.71 6.49
C LYS A 158 -14.59 -13.92 5.22
N LEU A 159 -14.48 -12.59 5.32
CA LEU A 159 -14.07 -11.74 4.19
C LEU A 159 -12.66 -12.10 3.76
N ALA A 160 -11.72 -12.18 4.72
CA ALA A 160 -10.33 -12.52 4.45
C ALA A 160 -10.19 -13.87 3.74
N ASP A 161 -10.95 -14.85 4.23
CA ASP A 161 -11.05 -16.19 3.66
C ASP A 161 -11.57 -16.21 2.23
N TRP A 162 -12.66 -15.47 1.97
CA TRP A 162 -13.23 -15.38 0.64
C TRP A 162 -12.27 -14.70 -0.33
N LEU A 163 -11.63 -13.59 0.07
CA LEU A 163 -10.63 -12.88 -0.71
C LEU A 163 -9.43 -13.78 -1.04
N HIS A 164 -8.88 -14.45 -0.04
CA HIS A 164 -7.72 -15.34 -0.21
C HIS A 164 -8.03 -16.57 -1.08
N ARG A 165 -9.27 -17.08 -1.09
CA ARG A 165 -9.63 -18.17 -2.02
C ARG A 165 -9.97 -17.68 -3.43
N SER A 166 -10.47 -16.46 -3.55
CA SER A 166 -10.97 -15.92 -4.83
C SER A 166 -9.90 -15.23 -5.66
N ALA A 167 -8.81 -14.78 -5.03
CA ALA A 167 -7.82 -13.93 -5.68
C ALA A 167 -7.15 -14.57 -6.89
N ARG A 168 -7.09 -13.79 -7.97
CA ARG A 168 -6.46 -14.18 -9.23
C ARG A 168 -5.23 -13.35 -9.47
N THR A 169 -4.25 -13.91 -10.17
CA THR A 169 -3.06 -13.16 -10.53
C THR A 169 -3.39 -12.12 -11.61
N VAL A 170 -3.19 -10.84 -11.29
CA VAL A 170 -3.25 -9.73 -12.24
C VAL A 170 -1.92 -8.99 -12.31
N LYS A 171 -1.63 -8.34 -13.43
CA LYS A 171 -0.35 -7.64 -13.64
C LYS A 171 -0.31 -6.31 -12.88
N GLU A 172 0.90 -5.84 -12.57
CA GLU A 172 1.15 -4.47 -12.10
C GLU A 172 0.47 -3.46 -13.06
N PRO A 173 -0.23 -2.44 -12.54
CA PRO A 173 -0.82 -1.42 -13.39
C PRO A 173 0.30 -0.57 -14.01
N ARG A 174 0.04 -0.03 -15.20
CA ARG A 174 0.89 1.05 -15.72
C ARG A 174 0.64 2.33 -14.91
N PRO A 175 1.63 3.23 -14.80
CA PRO A 175 1.42 4.54 -14.22
C PRO A 175 0.23 5.23 -14.88
N SER A 176 -0.65 5.81 -14.07
CA SER A 176 -1.84 6.55 -14.53
C SER A 176 -1.50 7.92 -15.11
N LEU A 177 -0.28 8.41 -14.86
CA LEU A 177 0.24 9.65 -15.42
C LEU A 177 1.73 9.50 -15.70
N THR A 178 2.18 9.95 -16.86
CA THR A 178 3.61 10.02 -17.21
C THR A 178 3.96 11.34 -17.87
N LEU A 179 5.13 11.88 -17.53
CA LEU A 179 5.70 13.10 -18.13
C LEU A 179 6.82 12.73 -19.11
N GLU A 180 6.79 13.29 -20.32
CA GLU A 180 7.80 13.09 -21.36
C GLU A 180 8.36 14.43 -21.87
N PRO A 181 9.63 14.78 -21.59
CA PRO A 181 10.57 14.04 -20.74
C PRO A 181 10.19 14.11 -19.25
N ALA A 182 10.62 13.11 -18.47
CA ALA A 182 10.30 13.00 -17.04
C ALA A 182 10.89 14.14 -16.19
N ALA A 183 11.92 14.83 -16.68
CA ALA A 183 12.47 16.04 -16.11
C ALA A 183 13.00 16.96 -17.22
N VAL A 184 12.96 18.26 -16.97
CA VAL A 184 13.58 19.29 -17.81
C VAL A 184 14.45 20.18 -16.93
N SER A 185 15.61 20.55 -17.44
CA SER A 185 16.52 21.50 -16.80
C SER A 185 17.04 22.50 -17.83
N GLY A 186 17.40 23.70 -17.37
CA GLY A 186 17.86 24.79 -18.24
C GLY A 186 18.18 26.05 -17.43
N ARG A 187 18.69 27.08 -18.10
CA ARG A 187 19.22 28.28 -17.43
C ARG A 187 18.10 29.24 -17.05
N ALA A 188 18.36 30.06 -16.02
CA ALA A 188 17.44 31.11 -15.62
C ALA A 188 17.13 32.05 -16.81
N GLY A 189 15.85 32.22 -17.11
CA GLY A 189 15.37 33.03 -18.23
C GLY A 189 15.12 32.25 -19.53
N GLU A 190 15.48 30.96 -19.60
CA GLU A 190 15.18 30.12 -20.76
C GLU A 190 13.84 29.39 -20.61
N ARG A 191 13.17 29.14 -21.74
CA ARG A 191 11.95 28.33 -21.78
C ARG A 191 12.31 26.85 -21.64
N LEU A 192 11.77 26.19 -20.61
CA LEU A 192 11.89 24.74 -20.42
C LEU A 192 10.75 23.99 -21.15
N GLY A 193 11.09 22.90 -21.83
CA GLY A 193 10.13 22.03 -22.51
C GLY A 193 10.29 21.99 -24.04
N PRO A 194 9.34 21.36 -24.75
CA PRO A 194 8.01 20.92 -24.29
C PRO A 194 8.04 19.70 -23.35
N VAL A 195 7.06 19.63 -22.45
CA VAL A 195 6.77 18.43 -21.63
C VAL A 195 5.39 17.92 -22.04
N THR A 196 5.31 16.65 -22.41
CA THR A 196 4.08 15.95 -22.76
C THR A 196 3.55 15.23 -21.53
N VAL A 197 2.26 15.43 -21.22
CA VAL A 197 1.56 14.66 -20.19
C VAL A 197 0.77 13.56 -20.88
N ARG A 198 0.91 12.32 -20.42
CA ARG A 198 0.05 11.19 -20.81
C ARG A 198 -0.72 10.69 -19.61
N THR A 199 -1.96 10.28 -19.85
CA THR A 199 -2.91 9.71 -18.89
C THR A 199 -3.65 8.54 -19.51
#